data_AF-A0A914PA20-F1
#
_entry.id   AF-A0A914PA20-F1
#
_cell.length_a   1.000
_cell.length_b   1.000
_cell.length_c   1.000
_cell.angle_alpha   90.00
_cell.angle_beta   90.00
_cell.angle_gamma   90.00
#
_symmetry.space_group_name_H-M   'P 1'
#
loop_
_entity.id
_entity.type
_entity.pdbx_description
1 polymer ?
#
loop_
_entity_poly.entity_id
_entity_poly.type
_entity_poly.pdbx_seq_one_letter_code
_entity_poly.pdbx_strand_id
1 'polypeptide(L)'
;MNKGNRGIVLVSFGTAVYTPSFSIQNRKEMFKAFSEFPEYHFLMKISSGDNGTIELAKNVSNIEFLEWFPQSDLLHHSNIKAFISHGGFNSVLETARTGIPAIILPFFYDQFRNGKMLEFREMGKIISKKDFGKESLKNALKEVLYNPKYKKAAERMKNLIAKKPNQPDETFLKWINFLLEQENLPELIPVGAKMNIISYLSLDVFSVFILCFILFVCYSPSNYPTDKEWDARLTMERSTAIKCPWIGLHLAVDNVLIRAFRPPVVNKVVSELGTYGFVFGNSTKVLRVHSHGHISRSKAEDVNEGGVAVGAAAIDSVYLF
;
A
#
# COMPACT_ATOMS: atom_id res chain seq x y z
N MET A 1 40.77 8.34 -17.61
CA MET A 1 39.82 7.58 -18.46
C MET A 1 39.99 8.01 -19.91
N ASN A 2 40.72 7.24 -20.74
CA ASN A 2 40.97 7.54 -22.17
C ASN A 2 40.13 6.68 -23.13
N LYS A 3 38.99 6.15 -22.67
CA LYS A 3 38.06 5.37 -23.52
C LYS A 3 37.02 6.31 -24.16
N GLY A 4 36.77 6.13 -25.46
CA GLY A 4 35.85 6.94 -26.26
C GLY A 4 36.51 8.21 -26.81
N ASN A 5 36.58 8.33 -28.15
CA ASN A 5 37.27 9.43 -28.84
C ASN A 5 36.64 10.81 -28.56
N ARG A 6 35.31 10.86 -28.35
CA ARG A 6 34.58 12.11 -28.02
C ARG A 6 34.22 12.25 -26.55
N GLY A 7 34.53 11.24 -25.74
CA GLY A 7 34.25 11.20 -24.31
C GLY A 7 33.29 10.07 -23.93
N ILE A 8 32.72 10.22 -22.75
CA ILE A 8 32.04 9.14 -22.03
C ILE A 8 30.62 9.58 -21.66
N VAL A 9 29.67 8.66 -21.82
CA VAL A 9 28.30 8.80 -21.34
C VAL A 9 28.14 7.92 -20.11
N LEU A 10 27.84 8.54 -18.98
CA LEU A 10 27.60 7.81 -17.74
C LEU A 10 26.14 7.30 -17.73
N VAL A 11 25.91 6.07 -17.30
CA VAL A 11 24.56 5.48 -17.22
C VAL A 11 24.35 4.90 -15.83
N SER A 12 23.41 5.46 -15.07
CA SER A 12 23.09 5.00 -13.71
C SER A 12 21.62 5.26 -13.37
N PHE A 13 20.89 4.18 -13.10
CA PHE A 13 19.51 4.24 -12.63
C PHE A 13 19.39 4.26 -11.09
N GLY A 14 20.50 4.48 -10.39
CA GLY A 14 20.54 4.54 -8.92
C GLY A 14 20.69 3.15 -8.29
N THR A 15 20.17 2.99 -7.08
CA THR A 15 20.10 1.72 -6.34
C THR A 15 18.68 1.17 -6.24
N ALA A 16 17.67 2.03 -6.41
CA ALA A 16 16.26 1.66 -6.33
C ALA A 16 15.70 1.06 -7.63
N VAL A 17 16.36 1.30 -8.77
CA VAL A 17 15.98 0.74 -10.07
C VAL A 17 17.04 -0.25 -10.51
N TYR A 18 16.65 -1.52 -10.51
CA TYR A 18 17.51 -2.61 -10.97
C TYR A 18 17.47 -2.72 -12.49
N THR A 19 18.60 -2.95 -13.13
CA THR A 19 18.67 -3.12 -14.60
C THR A 19 17.81 -4.27 -15.12
N PRO A 20 17.64 -5.41 -14.41
CA PRO A 20 16.69 -6.45 -14.80
C PRO A 20 15.21 -6.04 -14.74
N SER A 21 14.85 -4.94 -14.07
CA SER A 21 13.47 -4.42 -14.07
C SER A 21 13.05 -3.88 -15.45
N PHE A 22 14.00 -3.66 -16.36
CA PHE A 22 13.72 -3.41 -17.76
C PHE A 22 13.42 -4.73 -18.48
N SER A 23 12.42 -4.72 -19.36
CA SER A 23 12.17 -5.86 -20.25
C SER A 23 13.43 -6.20 -21.05
N ILE A 24 13.60 -7.48 -21.39
CA ILE A 24 14.73 -7.94 -22.22
C ILE A 24 14.77 -7.16 -23.53
N GLN A 25 13.61 -6.89 -24.13
CA GLN A 25 13.49 -6.10 -25.34
C GLN A 25 14.02 -4.67 -25.14
N ASN A 26 13.61 -3.99 -24.08
CA ASN A 26 14.06 -2.62 -23.78
C ASN A 26 15.57 -2.54 -23.57
N ARG A 27 16.17 -3.54 -22.90
CA ARG A 27 17.63 -3.63 -22.75
C ARG A 27 18.34 -3.83 -24.09
N LYS A 28 17.84 -4.72 -24.95
CA LYS A 28 18.38 -4.92 -26.31
C LYS A 28 18.30 -3.65 -27.14
N GLU A 29 17.16 -2.96 -27.12
CA GLU A 29 16.97 -1.71 -27.87
C GLU A 29 17.89 -0.59 -27.36
N MET A 30 18.13 -0.52 -26.04
CA MET A 30 19.10 0.40 -25.44
C MET A 30 20.53 0.14 -25.93
N PHE A 31 20.98 -1.11 -25.92
CA PHE A 31 22.33 -1.47 -26.37
C PHE A 31 22.52 -1.27 -27.88
N LYS A 32 21.48 -1.56 -28.68
CA LYS A 32 21.47 -1.20 -30.10
C LYS A 32 21.62 0.30 -30.29
N ALA A 33 20.92 1.13 -29.51
CA ALA A 33 21.08 2.58 -29.59
C ALA A 33 22.50 3.01 -29.24
N PHE A 34 23.12 2.45 -28.20
CA PHE A 34 24.50 2.76 -27.83
C PHE A 34 25.51 2.38 -28.92
N SER A 35 25.31 1.25 -29.61
CA SER A 35 26.18 0.82 -30.71
C SER A 35 26.22 1.78 -31.91
N GLU A 36 25.22 2.64 -32.08
CA GLU A 36 25.20 3.67 -33.14
C GLU A 36 26.08 4.90 -32.84
N PHE A 37 26.68 4.95 -31.64
CA PHE A 37 27.59 6.02 -31.22
C PHE A 37 28.98 5.46 -30.87
N PRO A 38 29.69 4.84 -31.83
CA PRO A 38 30.99 4.21 -31.57
C PRO A 38 32.07 5.20 -31.10
N GLU A 39 31.88 6.51 -31.34
CA GLU A 39 32.78 7.57 -30.89
C GLU A 39 32.67 7.90 -29.39
N TYR A 40 31.61 7.44 -28.73
CA TYR A 40 31.39 7.59 -27.28
C TYR A 40 31.50 6.23 -26.58
N HIS A 41 32.05 6.26 -25.37
CA HIS A 41 32.09 5.08 -24.50
C HIS A 41 31.00 5.18 -23.43
N PHE A 42 30.21 4.13 -23.24
CA PHE A 42 29.12 4.09 -22.26
C PHE A 42 29.58 3.37 -21.01
N LEU A 43 29.64 4.09 -19.89
CA LEU A 43 29.95 3.51 -18.59
C LEU A 43 28.65 3.28 -17.82
N MET A 44 28.23 2.02 -17.72
CA MET A 44 26.92 1.65 -17.20
C MET A 44 27.00 0.93 -15.86
N LYS A 45 26.27 1.45 -14.88
CA LYS A 45 26.06 0.78 -13.60
C LYS A 45 25.05 -0.35 -13.76
N ILE A 46 25.40 -1.54 -13.28
CA ILE A 46 24.50 -2.70 -13.20
C ILE A 46 24.41 -3.23 -11.78
N SER A 47 23.39 -4.04 -11.50
CA SER A 47 23.26 -4.75 -10.23
C SER A 47 24.34 -5.82 -10.12
N SER A 48 24.81 -6.08 -8.90
CA SER A 48 25.77 -7.15 -8.66
C SER A 48 25.23 -8.50 -9.12
N GLY A 49 26.05 -9.23 -9.90
CA GLY A 49 25.67 -10.54 -10.44
C GLY A 49 24.69 -10.53 -11.63
N ASP A 50 24.43 -9.38 -12.27
CA ASP A 50 23.54 -9.28 -13.45
C ASP A 50 24.23 -9.75 -14.76
N ASN A 51 24.62 -11.02 -14.79
CA ASN A 51 25.26 -11.65 -15.95
C ASN A 51 24.35 -11.65 -17.19
N GLY A 52 23.02 -11.70 -16.99
CA GLY A 52 22.05 -11.70 -18.09
C GLY A 52 22.08 -10.40 -18.89
N THR A 53 22.23 -9.24 -18.22
CA THR A 53 22.37 -7.96 -18.91
C THR A 53 23.70 -7.87 -19.68
N ILE A 54 24.81 -8.36 -19.09
CA ILE A 54 26.12 -8.39 -19.75
C ILE A 54 26.06 -9.26 -21.01
N GLU A 55 25.40 -10.42 -20.92
CA GLU A 55 25.25 -11.34 -22.04
C GLU A 55 24.46 -10.73 -23.20
N LEU A 56 23.41 -9.96 -22.90
CA LEU A 56 22.62 -9.24 -23.91
C LEU A 56 23.43 -8.19 -24.68
N ALA A 57 24.54 -7.72 -24.12
CA ALA A 57 25.40 -6.69 -24.70
C ALA A 57 26.70 -7.25 -25.34
N LYS A 58 26.88 -8.57 -25.43
CA LYS A 58 28.09 -9.22 -25.97
C LYS A 58 28.55 -8.69 -27.35
N ASN A 59 27.61 -8.24 -28.18
CA ASN A 59 27.90 -7.75 -29.53
C ASN A 59 28.19 -6.23 -29.59
N VAL A 60 28.27 -5.54 -28.46
CA VAL A 60 28.45 -4.09 -28.39
C VAL A 60 29.76 -3.77 -27.67
N SER A 61 30.74 -3.22 -28.39
CA SER A 61 32.10 -3.02 -27.89
C SER A 61 32.33 -1.71 -27.14
N ASN A 62 31.40 -0.74 -27.25
CA ASN A 62 31.53 0.59 -26.64
C ASN A 62 30.77 0.73 -25.29
N ILE A 63 30.48 -0.38 -24.62
CA ILE A 63 29.84 -0.40 -23.30
C ILE A 63 30.75 -1.08 -22.29
N GLU A 64 30.90 -0.47 -21.13
CA GLU A 64 31.58 -1.04 -19.97
C GLU A 64 30.62 -1.10 -18.79
N PHE A 65 30.45 -2.29 -18.24
CA PHE A 65 29.56 -2.54 -17.11
C PHE A 65 30.35 -2.55 -15.81
N LEU A 66 29.86 -1.82 -14.81
CA LEU A 66 30.42 -1.80 -13.46
C LEU A 66 29.29 -1.99 -12.45
N GLU A 67 29.55 -2.73 -11.38
CA GLU A 67 28.59 -2.85 -10.28
C GLU A 67 28.54 -1.58 -9.42
N TRP A 68 29.69 -0.90 -9.32
CA TRP A 68 29.85 0.33 -8.58
C TRP A 68 30.91 1.23 -9.23
N PHE A 69 30.69 2.55 -9.16
CA PHE A 69 31.68 3.56 -9.50
C PHE A 69 31.49 4.83 -8.66
N PRO A 70 32.53 5.66 -8.47
CA PRO A 70 32.42 6.93 -7.77
C PRO A 70 31.70 7.97 -8.63
N GLN A 71 30.35 7.93 -8.64
CA GLN A 71 29.50 8.71 -9.54
C GLN A 71 29.76 10.22 -9.45
N SER A 72 29.89 10.75 -8.23
CA SER A 72 30.17 12.17 -8.01
C SER A 72 31.49 12.58 -8.68
N ASP A 73 32.57 11.84 -8.45
CA ASP A 73 33.89 12.16 -9.01
C ASP A 73 33.91 12.03 -10.54
N LEU A 74 33.24 11.01 -11.07
CA LEU A 74 33.08 10.83 -12.51
C LEU A 74 32.33 11.99 -13.15
N LEU A 75 31.22 12.45 -12.57
CA LEU A 75 30.49 13.61 -13.08
C LEU A 75 31.31 14.90 -13.00
N HIS A 76 32.37 14.99 -12.19
CA HIS A 76 33.30 16.12 -12.24
C HIS A 76 34.41 15.96 -13.28
N HIS A 77 34.56 14.79 -13.89
CA HIS A 77 35.59 14.51 -14.88
C HIS A 77 35.25 15.10 -16.25
N SER A 78 36.20 15.80 -16.88
CA SER A 78 36.03 16.55 -18.15
C SER A 78 35.60 15.69 -19.35
N ASN A 79 35.93 14.40 -19.32
CA ASN A 79 35.54 13.44 -20.36
C ASN A 79 34.07 13.00 -20.28
N ILE A 80 33.33 13.24 -19.19
CA ILE A 80 31.90 12.93 -19.17
C ILE A 80 31.14 14.01 -19.96
N LYS A 81 30.38 13.57 -20.96
CA LYS A 81 29.64 14.46 -21.87
C LYS A 81 28.14 14.48 -21.60
N ALA A 82 27.59 13.37 -21.13
CA ALA A 82 26.18 13.27 -20.76
C ALA A 82 25.98 12.24 -19.64
N PHE A 83 24.85 12.36 -18.95
CA PHE A 83 24.43 11.41 -17.92
C PHE A 83 23.04 10.85 -18.21
N ILE A 84 22.91 9.54 -18.31
CA ILE A 84 21.62 8.86 -18.39
C ILE A 84 21.22 8.43 -16.99
N SER A 85 20.09 8.92 -16.51
CA SER A 85 19.61 8.69 -15.14
C SER A 85 18.12 8.40 -15.08
N HIS A 86 17.70 7.77 -13.99
CA HIS A 86 16.29 7.61 -13.65
C HIS A 86 15.60 8.90 -13.19
N GLY A 87 16.36 9.98 -12.91
CA GLY A 87 15.79 11.27 -12.50
C GLY A 87 15.51 11.40 -11.01
N GLY A 88 16.13 10.58 -10.17
CA GLY A 88 16.16 10.82 -8.72
C GLY A 88 16.75 12.19 -8.41
N PHE A 89 16.22 12.86 -7.37
CA PHE A 89 16.56 14.25 -7.06
C PHE A 89 18.07 14.49 -6.87
N ASN A 90 18.77 13.56 -6.21
CA ASN A 90 20.22 13.63 -6.03
C ASN A 90 20.97 13.62 -7.37
N SER A 91 20.61 12.73 -8.29
CA SER A 91 21.23 12.66 -9.63
C SER A 91 20.99 13.92 -10.44
N VAL A 92 19.79 14.51 -10.34
CA VAL A 92 19.47 15.80 -10.98
C VAL A 92 20.31 16.93 -10.38
N LEU A 93 20.51 16.94 -9.07
CA LEU A 93 21.33 17.93 -8.38
C LEU A 93 22.82 17.79 -8.76
N GLU A 94 23.35 16.57 -8.84
CA GLU A 94 24.73 16.31 -9.30
C GLU A 94 24.94 16.80 -10.73
N THR A 95 23.99 16.49 -11.62
CA THR A 95 23.96 16.97 -13.02
C THR A 95 24.01 18.49 -13.08
N ALA A 96 23.19 19.17 -12.28
CA ALA A 96 23.13 20.62 -12.23
C ALA A 96 24.38 21.27 -11.65
N ARG A 97 25.00 20.66 -10.62
CA ARG A 97 26.26 21.13 -10.01
C ARG A 97 27.46 20.93 -10.93
N THR A 98 27.48 19.83 -11.69
CA THR A 98 28.61 19.49 -12.57
C THR A 98 28.52 20.16 -13.93
N GLY A 99 27.33 20.60 -14.34
CA GLY A 99 27.10 21.23 -15.63
C GLY A 99 27.16 20.22 -16.78
N ILE A 100 26.80 18.97 -16.51
CA ILE A 100 26.64 17.92 -17.50
C ILE A 100 25.16 17.87 -17.90
N PRO A 101 24.79 17.74 -19.17
CA PRO A 101 23.41 17.53 -19.56
C PRO A 101 22.98 16.07 -19.36
N ALA A 102 21.67 15.83 -19.18
CA ALA A 102 21.17 14.48 -18.85
C ALA A 102 20.02 13.97 -19.72
N ILE A 103 19.89 12.64 -19.81
CA ILE A 103 18.72 11.97 -20.34
C ILE A 103 18.03 11.27 -19.17
N ILE A 104 16.77 11.61 -18.93
CA ILE A 104 15.99 11.15 -17.79
C ILE A 104 14.98 10.11 -18.22
N LEU A 105 15.06 8.94 -17.60
CA LEU A 105 14.16 7.79 -17.77
C LEU A 105 13.40 7.54 -16.46
N PRO A 106 12.30 8.26 -16.19
CA PRO A 106 11.59 8.16 -14.90
C PRO A 106 10.80 6.86 -14.77
N PHE A 107 10.74 6.34 -13.54
CA PHE A 107 10.02 5.13 -13.16
C PHE A 107 8.84 5.43 -12.23
N PHE A 108 9.06 6.22 -11.18
CA PHE A 108 8.08 6.43 -10.11
C PHE A 108 8.26 7.75 -9.36
N TYR A 109 7.24 8.12 -8.57
CA TYR A 109 7.22 9.28 -7.67
C TYR A 109 7.58 10.61 -8.36
N ASP A 110 8.54 11.35 -7.82
CA ASP A 110 8.95 12.69 -8.19
C ASP A 110 9.84 12.74 -9.45
N GLN A 111 10.33 11.59 -9.92
CA GLN A 111 11.25 11.49 -11.06
C GLN A 111 10.69 12.11 -12.34
N PHE A 112 9.38 11.99 -12.58
CA PHE A 112 8.71 12.61 -13.72
C PHE A 112 8.79 14.13 -13.67
N ARG A 113 8.52 14.72 -12.49
CA ARG A 113 8.60 16.15 -12.26
C ARG A 113 10.04 16.65 -12.38
N ASN A 114 10.99 15.91 -11.82
CA ASN A 114 12.41 16.24 -11.88
C ASN A 114 12.92 16.23 -13.35
N GLY A 115 12.56 15.21 -14.13
CA GLY A 115 12.89 15.14 -15.54
C GLY A 115 12.27 16.26 -16.37
N LYS A 116 11.00 16.60 -16.10
CA LYS A 116 10.33 17.73 -16.77
C LYS A 116 10.95 19.08 -16.40
N MET A 117 11.38 19.27 -15.16
CA MET A 117 12.12 20.46 -14.75
C MET A 117 13.45 20.57 -15.53
N LEU A 118 14.18 19.46 -15.66
CA LEU A 118 15.45 19.43 -16.38
C LEU A 118 15.28 19.72 -17.88
N GLU A 119 14.22 19.18 -18.50
CA GLU A 119 13.83 19.50 -19.88
C GLU A 119 13.41 20.96 -20.04
N PHE A 120 12.61 21.51 -19.12
CA PHE A 120 12.19 22.92 -19.12
C PHE A 120 13.39 23.88 -19.01
N ARG A 121 14.41 23.50 -18.25
CA ARG A 121 15.67 24.24 -18.13
C ARG A 121 16.63 24.01 -19.30
N GLU A 122 16.21 23.21 -20.29
CA GLU A 122 17.00 22.86 -21.47
C GLU A 122 18.31 22.16 -21.12
N MET A 123 18.36 21.48 -19.97
CA MET A 123 19.55 20.77 -19.49
C MET A 123 19.54 19.29 -19.85
N GLY A 124 18.53 18.86 -20.60
CA GLY A 124 18.42 17.48 -21.04
C GLY A 124 17.06 17.11 -21.58
N LYS A 125 16.83 15.81 -21.74
CA LYS A 125 15.62 15.24 -22.31
C LYS A 125 15.01 14.21 -21.38
N ILE A 126 13.68 14.13 -21.36
CA ILE A 126 12.93 13.08 -20.67
C ILE A 126 12.39 12.09 -21.70
N ILE A 127 12.54 10.79 -21.44
CA ILE A 127 11.96 9.72 -22.24
C ILE A 127 11.01 8.95 -21.34
N SER A 128 9.73 8.90 -21.71
CA SER A 128 8.75 8.15 -20.93
C SER A 128 9.00 6.64 -21.06
N LYS A 129 8.59 5.86 -20.05
CA LYS A 129 8.68 4.39 -20.10
C LYS A 129 7.93 3.79 -21.29
N LYS A 130 6.83 4.42 -21.74
CA LYS A 130 6.00 3.96 -22.87
C LYS A 130 6.71 4.17 -24.20
N ASP A 131 7.44 5.27 -24.32
CA ASP A 131 8.14 5.66 -25.56
C ASP A 131 9.58 5.13 -25.59
N PHE A 132 10.01 4.38 -24.57
CA PHE A 132 11.38 3.90 -24.47
C PHE A 132 11.67 2.82 -25.52
N GLY A 133 12.65 3.10 -26.38
CA GLY A 133 13.12 2.20 -27.42
C GLY A 133 14.37 2.77 -28.08
N LYS A 134 14.85 2.07 -29.12
CA LYS A 134 16.09 2.43 -29.80
C LYS A 134 16.03 3.84 -30.41
N GLU A 135 15.00 4.14 -31.18
CA GLU A 135 14.88 5.42 -31.89
C GLU A 135 14.69 6.61 -30.94
N SER A 136 13.91 6.45 -29.88
CA SER A 136 13.72 7.52 -28.89
C SER A 136 15.01 7.82 -28.12
N LEU A 137 15.75 6.78 -27.70
CA LEU A 137 17.03 6.95 -27.02
C LEU A 137 18.10 7.52 -27.95
N LYS A 138 18.18 7.05 -29.19
CA LYS A 138 19.06 7.59 -30.23
C LYS A 138 18.81 9.07 -30.48
N ASN A 139 17.55 9.48 -30.65
CA ASN A 139 17.21 10.88 -30.88
C ASN A 139 17.55 11.74 -29.66
N ALA A 140 17.29 11.26 -28.45
CA ALA A 140 17.68 11.96 -27.22
C ALA A 140 19.21 12.09 -27.07
N LEU A 141 19.97 11.03 -27.38
CA LEU A 141 21.43 11.07 -27.39
C LEU A 141 21.97 12.04 -28.43
N LYS A 142 21.40 12.05 -29.65
CA LYS A 142 21.79 13.01 -30.68
C LYS A 142 21.57 14.45 -30.23
N GLU A 143 20.39 14.74 -29.71
CA GLU A 143 20.06 16.04 -29.14
C GLU A 143 21.05 16.44 -28.05
N VAL A 144 21.19 15.63 -27.00
CA VAL A 144 21.98 15.99 -25.82
C VAL A 144 23.49 16.09 -26.10
N LEU A 145 24.04 15.22 -26.95
CA LEU A 145 25.48 15.17 -27.22
C LEU A 145 25.93 16.15 -28.31
N TYR A 146 25.10 16.43 -29.32
CA TYR A 146 25.50 17.26 -30.46
C TYR A 146 24.93 18.68 -30.42
N ASN A 147 23.80 18.92 -29.75
CA ASN A 147 23.23 20.25 -29.66
C ASN A 147 23.89 21.04 -28.51
N PRO A 148 24.65 22.11 -28.80
CA PRO A 148 25.37 22.88 -27.77
C PRO A 148 24.43 23.57 -26.77
N LYS A 149 23.13 23.70 -27.11
CA LYS A 149 22.09 24.25 -26.24
C LYS A 149 22.10 23.58 -24.86
N TYR A 150 22.12 22.25 -24.81
CA TYR A 150 22.03 21.52 -23.53
C TYR A 150 23.25 21.74 -22.65
N LYS A 151 24.45 21.73 -23.26
CA LYS A 151 25.69 21.97 -22.54
C LYS A 151 25.76 23.41 -22.00
N LYS A 152 25.40 24.40 -22.82
CA LYS A 152 25.35 25.83 -22.40
C LYS A 152 24.37 26.05 -21.25
N ALA A 153 23.18 25.44 -21.32
CA ALA A 153 22.20 25.53 -20.24
C ALA A 153 22.70 24.88 -18.94
N ALA A 154 23.33 23.70 -19.04
CA ALA A 154 23.89 23.02 -17.88
C ALA A 154 25.05 23.79 -17.24
N GLU A 155 25.95 24.36 -18.03
CA GLU A 155 27.03 25.23 -17.55
C GLU A 155 26.49 26.52 -16.90
N ARG A 156 25.46 27.13 -17.48
CA ARG A 156 24.77 28.26 -16.86
C ARG A 156 24.22 27.88 -15.48
N MET A 157 23.54 26.73 -15.38
CA MET A 157 22.99 26.28 -14.09
C MET A 157 24.08 26.01 -13.05
N LYS A 158 25.17 25.35 -13.44
CA LYS A 158 26.35 25.17 -12.58
C LYS A 158 26.85 26.51 -12.03
N ASN A 159 27.00 27.50 -12.89
CA ASN A 159 27.47 28.83 -12.50
C ASN A 159 26.48 29.52 -11.54
N LEU A 160 25.17 29.40 -11.77
CA LEU A 160 24.14 29.94 -10.88
C LEU A 160 24.18 29.28 -9.50
N ILE A 161 24.35 27.96 -9.45
CA ILE A 161 24.44 27.21 -8.18
C ILE A 161 25.70 27.60 -7.41
N ALA A 162 26.85 27.71 -8.11
CA ALA A 162 28.12 28.08 -7.49
C ALA A 162 28.13 29.54 -6.99
N LYS A 163 27.50 30.46 -7.72
CA LYS A 163 27.50 31.91 -7.42
C LYS A 163 26.21 32.41 -6.77
N LYS A 164 25.40 31.52 -6.19
CA LYS A 164 24.13 31.93 -5.57
C LYS A 164 24.40 32.96 -4.45
N PRO A 165 23.56 34.00 -4.30
CA PRO A 165 23.83 35.11 -3.37
C PRO A 165 24.00 34.68 -1.91
N ASN A 166 23.20 33.72 -1.45
CA ASN A 166 23.30 33.16 -0.10
C ASN A 166 24.00 31.81 -0.17
N GLN A 167 25.27 31.78 0.19
CA GLN A 167 26.04 30.55 0.20
C GLN A 167 25.59 29.63 1.36
N PRO A 168 25.68 28.29 1.20
CA PRO A 168 25.16 27.35 2.18
C PRO A 168 25.85 27.49 3.55
N ASP A 169 27.16 27.71 3.56
CA ASP A 169 28.00 27.94 4.73
C ASP A 169 27.63 29.23 5.46
N GLU A 170 27.49 30.36 4.74
CA GLU A 170 27.04 31.62 5.33
C GLU A 170 25.64 31.50 5.91
N THR A 171 24.73 30.85 5.18
CA THR A 171 23.35 30.64 5.63
C THR A 171 23.32 29.76 6.88
N PHE A 172 24.16 28.72 6.91
CA PHE A 172 24.30 27.84 8.06
C PHE A 172 24.80 28.62 9.29
N LEU A 173 25.87 29.40 9.14
CA LEU A 173 26.40 30.23 10.23
C LEU A 173 25.38 31.26 10.72
N LYS A 174 24.62 31.89 9.81
CA LYS A 174 23.53 32.81 10.19
C LYS A 174 22.48 32.12 11.05
N TRP A 175 22.05 30.91 10.68
CA TRP A 175 21.09 30.15 11.49
C TRP A 175 21.66 29.70 12.83
N ILE A 176 22.93 29.29 12.87
CA ILE A 176 23.59 28.92 14.13
C ILE A 176 23.72 30.12 15.06
N ASN A 177 24.17 31.27 14.57
CA ASN A 177 24.27 32.49 15.38
C ASN A 177 22.89 32.93 15.89
N PHE A 178 21.87 32.89 15.02
CA PHE A 178 20.49 33.15 15.42
C PHE A 178 20.02 32.20 16.54
N LEU A 179 20.34 30.91 16.44
CA LEU A 179 20.02 29.93 17.49
C LEU A 179 20.75 30.21 18.81
N LEU A 180 22.02 30.60 18.75
CA LEU A 180 22.82 30.92 19.94
C LEU A 180 22.35 32.21 20.62
N GLU A 181 21.94 33.22 19.86
CA GLU A 181 21.43 34.49 20.38
C GLU A 181 20.06 34.35 21.05
N GLN A 182 19.21 33.47 20.53
CA GLN A 182 17.84 33.30 21.05
C GLN A 182 17.77 32.24 22.17
N GLU A 183 18.82 31.44 22.37
CA GLU A 183 18.98 30.30 23.31
C GLU A 183 17.94 29.16 23.15
N ASN A 184 16.65 29.50 23.07
CA ASN A 184 15.52 28.61 22.92
C ASN A 184 14.52 29.18 21.91
N LEU A 185 14.05 28.35 20.97
CA LEU A 185 13.10 28.74 19.93
C LEU A 185 11.85 27.86 19.97
N PRO A 186 11.00 27.99 21.01
CA PRO A 186 9.76 27.23 21.11
C PRO A 186 8.80 27.47 19.92
N GLU A 187 8.95 28.59 19.21
CA GLU A 187 8.21 28.97 18.00
C GLU A 187 8.56 28.10 16.78
N LEU A 188 9.79 27.57 16.70
CA LEU A 188 10.21 26.68 15.62
C LEU A 188 9.89 25.22 15.89
N ILE A 189 9.51 24.87 17.12
CA ILE A 189 9.06 23.52 17.46
C ILE A 189 7.67 23.32 16.86
N PRO A 190 7.49 22.41 15.89
CA PRO A 190 6.17 22.15 15.32
C PRO A 190 5.22 21.70 16.42
N VAL A 191 3.99 22.24 16.44
CA VAL A 191 2.97 21.87 17.45
C VAL A 191 2.75 20.36 17.49
N GLY A 192 2.85 19.68 16.34
CA GLY A 192 2.77 18.23 16.22
C GLY A 192 3.81 17.47 17.07
N ALA A 193 4.99 18.03 17.33
CA ALA A 193 5.99 17.41 18.20
C ALA A 193 5.57 17.38 19.68
N LYS A 194 4.62 18.23 20.08
CA LYS A 194 4.04 18.29 21.43
C LYS A 194 2.74 17.49 21.55
N MET A 195 2.20 16.97 20.45
CA MET A 195 0.94 16.24 20.43
C MET A 195 1.13 14.77 20.83
N ASN A 196 0.13 14.17 21.48
CA ASN A 196 0.11 12.73 21.69
C ASN A 196 -0.21 11.98 20.37
N ILE A 197 -0.03 10.66 20.35
CA ILE A 197 -0.29 9.82 19.18
C ILE A 197 -1.75 9.94 18.68
N ILE A 198 -2.72 10.09 19.59
CA ILE A 198 -4.15 10.19 19.27
C ILE A 198 -4.41 11.44 18.43
N SER A 199 -3.97 12.62 18.90
CA SER A 199 -4.16 13.87 18.18
C SER A 199 -3.26 13.98 16.94
N TYR A 200 -2.03 13.46 17.00
CA TYR A 200 -1.09 13.53 15.88
C TYR A 200 -1.57 12.72 14.67
N LEU A 201 -2.16 11.55 14.90
CA LEU A 201 -2.73 10.70 13.85
C LEU A 201 -4.23 10.97 13.60
N SER A 202 -4.82 11.96 14.27
CA SER A 202 -6.25 12.28 14.22
C SER A 202 -7.15 11.07 14.50
N LEU A 203 -6.74 10.18 15.41
CA LEU A 203 -7.48 8.95 15.73
C LEU A 203 -8.85 9.25 16.35
N ASP A 204 -8.95 10.35 17.08
CA ASP A 204 -10.22 10.89 17.58
C ASP A 204 -11.19 11.20 16.43
N VAL A 205 -10.72 11.91 15.40
CA VAL A 205 -11.51 12.21 14.19
C VAL A 205 -11.90 10.94 13.45
N PHE A 206 -10.96 10.01 13.23
CA PHE A 206 -11.26 8.73 12.59
C PHE A 206 -12.25 7.89 13.41
N SER A 207 -12.16 7.92 14.75
CA SER A 207 -13.08 7.18 15.62
C SER A 207 -14.52 7.66 15.49
N VAL A 208 -14.74 8.98 15.34
CA VAL A 208 -16.07 9.54 15.09
C VAL A 208 -16.61 9.08 13.73
N PHE A 209 -15.79 9.12 12.68
CA PHE A 209 -16.21 8.63 11.35
C PHE A 209 -16.52 7.13 11.36
N ILE A 210 -15.71 6.31 12.04
CA ILE A 210 -15.97 4.87 12.20
C ILE A 210 -17.27 4.63 12.97
N LEU A 211 -17.50 5.37 14.05
CA LEU A 211 -18.74 5.26 14.82
C LEU A 211 -19.95 5.65 13.97
N CYS A 212 -19.90 6.77 13.26
CA CYS A 212 -20.97 7.18 12.34
C CYS A 212 -21.22 6.14 11.25
N PHE A 213 -20.17 5.54 10.71
CA PHE A 213 -20.28 4.47 9.71
C PHE A 213 -20.95 3.22 10.29
N ILE A 214 -20.55 2.77 11.49
CA ILE A 214 -21.19 1.65 12.19
C ILE A 214 -22.67 1.96 12.44
N LEU A 215 -22.99 3.15 12.92
CA LEU A 215 -24.37 3.57 13.15
C LEU A 215 -25.17 3.59 11.85
N PHE A 216 -24.61 4.12 10.77
CA PHE A 216 -25.27 4.14 9.46
C PHE A 216 -25.54 2.72 8.92
N VAL A 217 -24.56 1.82 9.01
CA VAL A 217 -24.71 0.44 8.50
C VAL A 217 -25.62 -0.40 9.37
N CYS A 218 -25.56 -0.25 10.70
CA CYS A 218 -26.29 -1.11 11.63
C CYS A 218 -27.66 -0.56 12.04
N TYR A 219 -27.92 0.74 11.86
CA TYR A 219 -29.13 1.42 12.32
C TYR A 219 -29.75 2.32 11.25
N SER A 220 -29.62 1.97 9.97
CA SER A 220 -30.36 2.69 8.92
C SER A 220 -31.87 2.50 9.12
N PRO A 221 -32.70 3.56 8.98
CA PRO A 221 -34.16 3.43 9.01
C PRO A 221 -34.70 2.41 8.00
N SER A 222 -33.96 2.15 6.92
CA SER A 222 -34.30 1.10 5.94
C SER A 222 -34.13 -0.32 6.47
N ASN A 223 -33.34 -0.53 7.53
CA ASN A 223 -33.15 -1.86 8.13
C ASN A 223 -34.31 -2.26 9.04
N TYR A 224 -35.04 -1.27 9.58
CA TYR A 224 -36.17 -1.45 10.50
C TYR A 224 -37.32 -0.53 10.05
N PRO A 225 -38.06 -0.92 9.00
CA PRO A 225 -39.07 -0.06 8.39
C PRO A 225 -40.30 0.20 9.27
N THR A 226 -40.51 -0.57 10.35
CA THR A 226 -41.67 -0.41 11.24
C THR A 226 -41.30 -0.24 12.72
N ASP A 227 -42.14 0.47 13.48
CA ASP A 227 -41.95 0.71 14.93
C ASP A 227 -41.85 -0.61 15.74
N LYS A 228 -42.60 -1.65 15.32
CA LYS A 228 -42.56 -2.96 15.96
C LYS A 228 -41.19 -3.65 15.84
N GLU A 229 -40.51 -3.46 14.71
CA GLU A 229 -39.18 -4.03 14.49
C GLU A 229 -38.12 -3.28 15.30
N TRP A 230 -38.28 -1.96 15.47
CA TRP A 230 -37.47 -1.15 16.38
C TRP A 230 -37.65 -1.58 17.84
N ASP A 231 -38.89 -1.78 18.29
CA ASP A 231 -39.20 -2.26 19.64
C ASP A 231 -38.63 -3.66 19.90
N ALA A 232 -38.72 -4.56 18.91
CA ALA A 232 -38.12 -5.89 18.99
C ALA A 232 -36.59 -5.82 19.11
N ARG A 233 -35.93 -5.00 18.29
CA ARG A 233 -34.47 -4.80 18.37
C ARG A 233 -34.04 -4.19 19.70
N LEU A 234 -34.76 -3.18 20.19
CA LEU A 234 -34.49 -2.57 21.50
C LEU A 234 -34.62 -3.59 22.63
N THR A 235 -35.63 -4.46 22.56
CA THR A 235 -35.84 -5.54 23.52
C THR A 235 -34.69 -6.56 23.47
N MET A 236 -34.23 -6.95 22.27
CA MET A 236 -33.07 -7.83 22.11
C MET A 236 -31.77 -7.19 22.63
N GLU A 237 -31.54 -5.90 22.39
CA GLU A 237 -30.33 -5.21 22.87
C GLU A 237 -30.30 -5.04 24.38
N ARG A 238 -31.46 -4.82 25.01
CA ARG A 238 -31.60 -4.69 26.47
C ARG A 238 -31.72 -6.03 27.20
N SER A 239 -31.83 -7.14 26.47
CA SER A 239 -31.91 -8.48 27.05
C SER A 239 -30.58 -8.88 27.69
N THR A 240 -30.66 -9.51 28.87
CA THR A 240 -29.52 -10.13 29.57
C THR A 240 -29.24 -11.56 29.08
N ALA A 241 -29.98 -12.05 28.08
CA ALA A 241 -29.73 -13.34 27.47
C ALA A 241 -28.40 -13.37 26.71
N ILE A 242 -27.78 -14.55 26.59
CA ILE A 242 -26.57 -14.75 25.79
C ILE A 242 -26.90 -14.42 24.33
N LYS A 243 -26.35 -13.31 23.82
CA LYS A 243 -26.56 -12.86 22.44
C LYS A 243 -25.69 -13.70 21.50
N CYS A 244 -26.31 -14.53 20.67
CA CYS A 244 -25.61 -15.22 19.57
C CYS A 244 -25.67 -14.34 18.32
N PRO A 245 -24.53 -13.96 17.71
CA PRO A 245 -24.49 -12.96 16.64
C PRO A 245 -25.12 -13.42 15.32
N TRP A 246 -25.38 -14.73 15.12
CA TRP A 246 -26.03 -15.28 13.92
C TRP A 246 -26.49 -16.72 14.14
N ILE A 247 -27.73 -17.07 13.74
CA ILE A 247 -28.28 -18.43 13.91
C ILE A 247 -27.49 -19.50 13.14
N GLY A 248 -26.85 -19.12 12.02
CA GLY A 248 -26.00 -20.02 11.22
C GLY A 248 -24.64 -20.34 11.84
N LEU A 249 -24.28 -19.72 12.97
CA LEU A 249 -23.11 -20.09 13.77
C LEU A 249 -23.43 -21.20 14.78
N HIS A 250 -24.69 -21.67 14.84
CA HIS A 250 -24.99 -22.91 15.57
C HIS A 250 -24.31 -24.06 14.83
N LEU A 251 -23.19 -24.53 15.37
CA LEU A 251 -22.46 -25.67 14.84
C LEU A 251 -23.37 -26.91 14.87
N ALA A 252 -23.93 -27.26 13.72
CA ALA A 252 -24.59 -28.54 13.54
C ALA A 252 -23.54 -29.64 13.64
N VAL A 253 -23.68 -30.51 14.64
CA VAL A 253 -22.75 -31.61 14.87
C VAL A 253 -23.44 -32.93 14.53
N ASP A 254 -22.69 -33.87 13.98
CA ASP A 254 -23.20 -35.23 13.76
C ASP A 254 -23.46 -35.87 15.14
N ASN A 255 -24.72 -36.19 15.41
CA ASN A 255 -25.13 -36.80 16.66
C ASN A 255 -26.25 -37.83 16.44
N VAL A 256 -26.40 -38.75 17.39
CA VAL A 256 -27.42 -39.81 17.32
C VAL A 256 -28.74 -39.29 17.89
N LEU A 257 -29.77 -39.22 17.05
CA LEU A 257 -31.13 -38.92 17.49
C LEU A 257 -31.87 -40.21 17.82
N ILE A 258 -32.34 -40.31 19.06
CA ILE A 258 -33.18 -41.41 19.53
C ILE A 258 -34.63 -40.90 19.60
N ARG A 259 -35.55 -41.64 18.99
CA ARG A 259 -37.01 -41.37 19.06
C ARG A 259 -37.75 -42.62 19.50
N ALA A 260 -38.82 -42.45 20.27
CA ALA A 260 -39.64 -43.56 20.71
C ALA A 260 -40.12 -44.39 19.52
N PHE A 261 -40.02 -45.72 19.64
CA PHE A 261 -40.44 -46.70 18.63
C PHE A 261 -39.74 -46.58 17.25
N ARG A 262 -38.58 -45.91 17.18
CA ARG A 262 -37.76 -45.85 15.96
C ARG A 262 -36.30 -46.21 16.28
N PRO A 263 -35.58 -46.86 15.35
CA PRO A 263 -34.16 -47.13 15.52
C PRO A 263 -33.36 -45.81 15.60
N PRO A 264 -32.21 -45.79 16.30
CA PRO A 264 -31.35 -44.61 16.37
C PRO A 264 -30.81 -44.24 14.99
N VAL A 265 -30.77 -42.94 14.67
CA VAL A 265 -30.25 -42.43 13.40
C VAL A 265 -29.21 -41.34 13.67
N VAL A 266 -28.06 -41.42 13.00
CA VAL A 266 -27.05 -40.34 13.00
C VAL A 266 -27.56 -39.23 12.08
N ASN A 267 -27.64 -38.01 12.59
CA ASN A 267 -28.03 -36.85 11.80
C ASN A 267 -27.27 -35.61 12.25
N LYS A 268 -27.29 -34.54 11.43
CA LYS A 268 -26.81 -33.23 11.86
C LYS A 268 -27.79 -32.60 12.83
N VAL A 269 -27.32 -32.37 14.04
CA VAL A 269 -28.14 -31.93 15.16
C VAL A 269 -27.73 -30.55 15.63
N VAL A 270 -28.74 -29.72 15.88
CA VAL A 270 -28.62 -28.43 16.55
C VAL A 270 -29.25 -28.54 17.94
N SER A 271 -28.59 -27.95 18.94
CA SER A 271 -29.16 -27.83 20.29
C SER A 271 -29.77 -26.45 20.50
N GLU A 272 -31.01 -26.42 20.98
CA GLU A 272 -31.75 -25.21 21.32
C GLU A 272 -32.08 -25.20 22.82
N LEU A 273 -32.02 -24.03 23.45
CA LEU A 273 -32.42 -23.84 24.84
C LEU A 273 -33.91 -23.46 24.88
N GLY A 274 -34.75 -24.36 25.39
CA GLY A 274 -36.17 -24.12 25.65
C GLY A 274 -36.46 -23.85 27.12
N THR A 275 -37.70 -23.49 27.44
CA THR A 275 -38.22 -23.40 28.81
C THR A 275 -39.23 -24.53 29.03
N TYR A 276 -39.16 -25.24 30.15
CA TYR A 276 -40.17 -26.23 30.51
C TYR A 276 -41.07 -25.72 31.65
N GLY A 277 -42.30 -26.22 31.66
CA GLY A 277 -43.34 -25.79 32.57
C GLY A 277 -44.58 -26.67 32.43
N PHE A 278 -45.60 -26.40 33.23
CA PHE A 278 -46.90 -27.04 33.10
C PHE A 278 -48.01 -26.02 32.88
N VAL A 279 -49.03 -26.49 32.17
CA VAL A 279 -50.30 -25.78 32.00
C VAL A 279 -51.37 -26.67 32.60
N PHE A 280 -52.04 -26.18 33.65
CA PHE A 280 -53.14 -26.84 34.31
C PHE A 280 -54.44 -26.12 33.96
N GLY A 281 -55.43 -26.84 33.45
CA GLY A 281 -56.71 -26.29 33.01
C GLY A 281 -57.65 -27.39 32.55
N ASN A 282 -58.88 -27.01 32.22
CA ASN A 282 -59.84 -27.90 31.55
C ASN A 282 -60.01 -27.47 30.08
N SER A 283 -60.93 -28.12 29.35
CA SER A 283 -61.17 -27.88 27.92
C SER A 283 -61.60 -26.45 27.57
N THR A 284 -62.04 -25.66 28.55
CA THR A 284 -62.58 -24.31 28.32
C THR A 284 -61.82 -23.21 29.07
N LYS A 285 -60.94 -23.56 30.02
CA LYS A 285 -60.24 -22.58 30.86
C LYS A 285 -58.89 -23.10 31.34
N VAL A 286 -57.84 -22.33 31.06
CA VAL A 286 -56.53 -22.51 31.68
C VAL A 286 -56.56 -21.91 33.08
N LEU A 287 -56.29 -22.74 34.09
CA LEU A 287 -56.32 -22.35 35.50
C LEU A 287 -54.95 -21.88 35.99
N ARG A 288 -53.86 -22.49 35.51
CA ARG A 288 -52.50 -22.13 35.93
C ARG A 288 -51.49 -22.44 34.84
N VAL A 289 -50.57 -21.52 34.61
CA VAL A 289 -49.36 -21.74 33.81
C VAL A 289 -48.16 -21.49 34.72
N HIS A 290 -47.20 -22.40 34.73
CA HIS A 290 -45.99 -22.23 35.53
C HIS A 290 -44.76 -22.75 34.78
N SER A 291 -43.71 -21.94 34.68
CA SER A 291 -42.41 -22.35 34.14
C SER A 291 -41.46 -22.70 35.29
N HIS A 292 -40.78 -23.84 35.19
CA HIS A 292 -39.92 -24.39 36.24
C HIS A 292 -38.42 -24.35 35.90
N GLY A 293 -38.06 -23.98 34.66
CA GLY A 293 -36.65 -23.80 34.28
C GLY A 293 -36.41 -23.91 32.78
N HIS A 294 -35.14 -24.07 32.44
CA HIS A 294 -34.66 -24.23 31.06
C HIS A 294 -34.35 -25.70 30.76
N ILE A 295 -34.57 -26.12 29.51
CA ILE A 295 -34.23 -27.42 28.99
C ILE A 295 -33.41 -27.25 27.71
N SER A 296 -32.32 -27.99 27.57
CA SER A 296 -31.61 -28.08 26.29
C SER A 296 -32.22 -29.21 25.47
N ARG A 297 -32.64 -28.91 24.25
CA ARG A 297 -33.24 -29.88 23.33
C ARG A 297 -32.39 -29.97 22.06
N SER A 298 -32.16 -31.20 21.62
CA SER A 298 -31.51 -31.49 20.36
C SER A 298 -32.55 -31.80 19.27
N LYS A 299 -32.41 -31.18 18.10
CA LYS A 299 -33.24 -31.45 16.92
C LYS A 299 -32.38 -31.53 15.66
N ALA A 300 -32.90 -32.17 14.62
CA ALA A 300 -32.23 -32.20 13.34
C ALA A 300 -32.21 -30.79 12.71
N GLU A 301 -31.12 -30.45 12.02
CA GLU A 301 -30.89 -29.12 11.41
C GLU A 301 -32.00 -28.72 10.41
N ASP A 302 -32.63 -29.69 9.76
CA ASP A 302 -33.68 -29.51 8.76
C ASP A 302 -35.07 -29.22 9.36
N VAL A 303 -35.24 -29.34 10.68
CA VAL A 303 -36.53 -29.12 11.35
C VAL A 303 -36.69 -27.64 11.74
N ASN A 304 -37.44 -26.90 10.91
CA ASN A 304 -37.77 -25.49 11.11
C ASN A 304 -39.10 -25.27 11.87
N GLU A 305 -39.34 -26.07 12.92
CA GLU A 305 -40.49 -25.92 13.81
C GLU A 305 -40.03 -25.69 15.26
N GLY A 306 -40.64 -24.73 15.94
CA GLY A 306 -40.55 -24.59 17.40
C GLY A 306 -41.53 -25.57 18.05
N GLY A 307 -41.06 -26.75 18.44
CA GLY A 307 -41.95 -27.81 18.91
C GLY A 307 -42.33 -27.68 20.39
N VAL A 308 -43.62 -27.66 20.71
CA VAL A 308 -44.14 -27.88 22.07
C VAL A 308 -44.24 -29.38 22.33
N ALA A 309 -43.57 -29.88 23.37
CA ALA A 309 -43.77 -31.26 23.82
C ALA A 309 -44.85 -31.28 24.92
N VAL A 310 -46.04 -31.78 24.61
CA VAL A 310 -47.09 -32.03 25.60
C VAL A 310 -47.05 -33.51 25.95
N GLY A 311 -46.55 -33.84 27.15
CA GLY A 311 -46.69 -35.17 27.72
C GLY A 311 -47.94 -35.24 28.60
N ALA A 312 -48.81 -36.23 28.38
CA ALA A 312 -49.82 -36.59 29.36
C ALA A 312 -49.17 -37.46 30.43
N ALA A 313 -48.89 -36.91 31.61
CA ALA A 313 -48.61 -37.74 32.77
C ALA A 313 -49.94 -38.30 33.29
N ALA A 314 -50.15 -39.62 33.17
CA ALA A 314 -51.15 -40.29 33.98
C ALA A 314 -50.68 -40.19 35.44
N ILE A 315 -51.48 -39.54 36.29
CA ILE A 315 -51.26 -39.57 37.73
C ILE A 315 -51.63 -40.98 38.17
N ASP A 316 -50.63 -41.87 38.27
CA ASP A 316 -50.76 -43.11 39.00
C ASP A 316 -50.45 -42.79 40.47
N SER A 317 -51.50 -42.69 41.30
CA SER A 317 -51.39 -42.43 42.73
C SER A 317 -51.70 -43.72 43.48
N VAL A 318 -50.73 -44.21 44.26
CA VAL A 318 -50.93 -45.32 45.22
C VAL A 318 -51.88 -44.91 46.37
N TYR A 319 -52.36 -43.67 46.40
CA TYR A 319 -53.25 -43.12 47.44
C TYR A 319 -54.65 -42.73 46.93
N LEU A 320 -55.10 -43.31 45.81
CA LEU A 320 -56.50 -43.21 45.39
C LEU A 320 -57.10 -44.60 45.14
N PHE A 321 -57.32 -45.33 46.26
CA PHE A 321 -58.46 -46.21 46.46
C PHE A 321 -59.33 -45.62 47.58
#